data_AF-A0AAT9QKW3-F1
#
_entry.id   AF-A0AAT9QKW3-F1
#
_cell.length_a   1.000
_cell.length_b   1.000
_cell.length_c   1.000
_cell.angle_alpha   90.00
_cell.angle_beta   90.00
_cell.angle_gamma   90.00
#
_symmetry.space_group_name_H-M   'P 1'
#
loop_
_entity.id
_entity.type
_entity.pdbx_description
1 polymer ?
#
loop_
_entity_poly.entity_id
_entity_poly.type
_entity_poly.pdbx_seq_one_letter_code
_entity_poly.pdbx_strand_id
1 'polypeptide(L)'
;MQGFNASITEGAPFDPNIKDGRRADTRPPKSNWARSITTGPFYAFPVTCGITFTFGGLKTDTWGRVLTEDAEPLEGLFACGEALGGLFSGNYPGGSGLAAGAVFGRRAGSIA
;
A
#
# COMPACT_ATOMS: atom_id res chain seq x y z
N MET A 1 -14.94 2.52 -24.19
CA MET A 1 -14.36 1.16 -24.26
C MET A 1 -13.64 0.88 -25.58
N GLN A 2 -14.19 1.19 -26.76
CA GLN A 2 -13.52 0.93 -28.06
C GLN A 2 -12.12 1.54 -28.18
N GLY A 3 -11.94 2.83 -27.89
CA GLY A 3 -10.62 3.48 -27.96
C GLY A 3 -9.59 2.85 -27.00
N PHE A 4 -9.99 2.56 -25.76
CA PHE A 4 -9.15 1.83 -24.81
C PHE A 4 -8.72 0.47 -25.36
N ASN A 5 -9.68 -0.36 -25.80
CA ASN A 5 -9.40 -1.70 -26.33
C ASN A 5 -8.49 -1.66 -27.56
N ALA A 6 -8.72 -0.71 -28.49
CA ALA A 6 -7.92 -0.55 -29.71
C ALA A 6 -6.50 -0.05 -29.44
N SER A 7 -6.28 0.63 -28.31
CA SER A 7 -4.96 1.13 -27.91
C SER A 7 -4.08 0.10 -27.18
N ILE A 8 -4.62 -1.10 -26.91
CA ILE A 8 -3.88 -2.10 -26.15
C ILE A 8 -2.75 -2.65 -27.01
N THR A 9 -1.50 -2.59 -26.53
CA THR A 9 -0.37 -3.22 -27.23
C THR A 9 -0.58 -4.74 -27.27
N GLU A 10 -0.69 -5.28 -28.48
CA GLU A 10 -0.78 -6.72 -28.73
C GLU A 10 0.63 -7.32 -28.84
N GLY A 11 0.80 -8.59 -28.45
CA GLY A 11 2.05 -9.33 -28.63
C GLY A 11 2.74 -9.84 -27.35
N ALA A 12 2.65 -9.13 -26.22
CA ALA A 12 3.13 -9.65 -24.93
C ALA A 12 2.02 -10.46 -24.23
N PRO A 13 2.25 -11.70 -23.77
CA PRO A 13 1.25 -12.43 -22.98
C PRO A 13 0.90 -11.64 -21.71
N PHE A 14 -0.35 -11.74 -21.28
CA PHE A 14 -0.74 -11.16 -20.00
C PHE A 14 -0.11 -11.97 -18.86
N ASP A 15 0.66 -11.30 -18.00
CA ASP A 15 1.21 -11.88 -16.79
C ASP A 15 1.03 -10.90 -15.63
N PRO A 16 0.17 -11.22 -14.64
CA PRO A 16 -0.08 -10.33 -13.52
C PRO A 16 1.09 -10.24 -12.53
N ASN A 17 2.08 -11.13 -12.63
CA ASN A 17 3.17 -11.24 -11.66
C ASN A 17 4.40 -10.42 -12.05
N ILE A 18 4.44 -9.90 -13.28
CA ILE A 18 5.55 -9.06 -13.77
C ILE A 18 5.00 -7.79 -14.41
N LYS A 19 5.87 -6.79 -14.61
CA LYS A 19 5.55 -5.63 -15.45
C LYS A 19 5.54 -6.09 -16.92
N ASP A 20 4.42 -6.64 -17.36
CA ASP A 20 4.24 -7.33 -18.64
C ASP A 20 4.35 -6.43 -19.89
N GLY A 21 4.41 -5.10 -19.70
CA GLY A 21 4.49 -4.14 -20.80
C GLY A 21 3.23 -4.07 -21.68
N ARG A 22 2.14 -4.77 -21.33
CA ARG A 22 0.84 -4.63 -22.01
C ARG A 22 0.25 -3.27 -21.67
N ARG A 23 0.42 -2.32 -22.60
CA ARG A 23 0.06 -0.91 -22.42
C ARG A 23 -1.29 -0.58 -23.03
N ALA A 24 -1.93 0.48 -22.57
CA ALA A 24 -3.02 1.15 -23.26
C ALA A 24 -2.81 2.68 -23.22
N ASP A 25 -3.25 3.36 -24.27
CA ASP A 25 -3.14 4.83 -24.39
C ASP A 25 -4.25 5.51 -23.60
N THR A 26 -4.00 5.70 -22.30
CA THR A 26 -4.86 6.42 -21.36
C THR A 26 -4.11 7.58 -20.74
N ARG A 27 -4.80 8.48 -20.02
CA ARG A 27 -4.18 9.58 -19.27
C ARG A 27 -4.61 9.52 -17.80
N PRO A 28 -3.73 9.10 -16.87
CA PRO A 28 -2.35 8.62 -17.08
C PRO A 28 -2.29 7.30 -17.87
N PRO A 29 -1.15 6.97 -18.51
CA PRO A 29 -1.03 5.76 -19.32
C PRO A 29 -1.12 4.51 -18.47
N LYS A 30 -1.93 3.54 -18.91
CA LYS A 30 -1.91 2.20 -18.32
C LYS A 30 -0.68 1.49 -18.84
N SER A 31 0.41 1.55 -18.06
CA SER A 31 1.73 1.13 -18.52
C SER A 31 1.95 -0.39 -18.54
N ASN A 32 1.09 -1.16 -17.85
CA ASN A 32 1.14 -2.62 -17.76
C ASN A 32 -0.29 -3.17 -17.55
N TRP A 33 -0.45 -4.48 -17.76
CA TRP A 33 -1.64 -5.25 -17.44
C TRP A 33 -2.91 -4.74 -18.13
N ALA A 34 -2.79 -4.13 -19.32
CA ALA A 34 -3.92 -3.76 -20.14
C ALA A 34 -4.62 -5.02 -20.68
N ARG A 35 -5.92 -5.13 -20.38
CA ARG A 35 -6.81 -6.20 -20.83
C ARG A 35 -8.02 -5.60 -21.52
N SER A 36 -8.41 -6.18 -22.64
CA SER A 36 -9.60 -5.75 -23.37
C SER A 36 -10.85 -6.00 -22.52
N ILE A 37 -11.79 -5.06 -22.58
CA ILE A 37 -13.08 -5.13 -21.90
C ILE A 37 -14.14 -5.30 -22.98
N THR A 38 -14.52 -6.54 -23.27
CA THR A 38 -15.36 -6.91 -24.42
C THR A 38 -16.64 -7.64 -24.04
N THR A 39 -16.62 -8.37 -22.92
CA THR A 39 -17.73 -9.23 -22.51
C THR A 39 -18.44 -8.61 -21.32
N GLY A 40 -19.75 -8.38 -21.48
CA GLY A 40 -20.60 -7.87 -20.40
C GLY A 40 -21.01 -8.96 -19.39
N PRO A 41 -21.79 -8.60 -18.36
CA PRO A 41 -22.27 -7.25 -18.07
C PRO A 41 -21.15 -6.29 -17.65
N PHE A 42 -21.29 -5.01 -18.00
CA PHE A 42 -20.32 -3.98 -17.64
C PHE A 42 -20.73 -3.26 -16.36
N TYR A 43 -19.75 -2.91 -15.52
CA TYR A 43 -19.96 -2.22 -14.26
C TYR A 43 -19.12 -0.94 -14.20
N ALA A 44 -19.66 0.08 -13.54
CA ALA A 44 -18.97 1.33 -13.26
C ALA A 44 -19.23 1.72 -11.80
N PHE A 45 -18.18 2.19 -11.12
CA PHE A 45 -18.25 2.64 -9.73
C PHE A 45 -17.72 4.07 -9.67
N PRO A 46 -18.49 5.04 -9.12
CA PRO A 46 -17.94 6.35 -8.82
C PRO A 46 -16.90 6.20 -7.71
N VAL A 47 -15.72 6.81 -7.91
CA VAL A 47 -14.62 6.77 -6.94
C VAL A 47 -14.16 8.19 -6.65
N THR A 48 -13.82 8.44 -5.39
CA THR A 48 -13.21 9.68 -4.92
C THR A 48 -12.16 9.36 -3.87
N CYS A 49 -11.24 10.29 -3.64
CA CYS A 49 -10.24 10.15 -2.59
C CYS A 49 -10.90 10.26 -1.20
N GLY A 50 -10.36 9.51 -0.24
CA GLY A 50 -10.70 9.59 1.18
C GLY A 50 -9.45 9.41 2.04
N ILE A 51 -9.51 9.89 3.28
CA ILE A 51 -8.45 9.65 4.26
C ILE A 51 -8.41 8.16 4.55
N THR A 52 -7.26 7.52 4.34
CA THR A 52 -7.10 6.08 4.58
C THR A 52 -6.53 5.81 5.97
N PHE A 53 -5.42 6.44 6.35
CA PHE A 53 -4.79 6.35 7.67
C PHE A 53 -3.72 7.45 7.83
N THR A 54 -3.13 7.55 9.03
CA THR A 54 -2.10 8.54 9.38
C THR A 54 -0.71 7.91 9.38
N PHE A 55 0.31 8.61 8.87
CA PHE A 55 1.70 8.14 8.94
C PHE A 55 2.38 8.44 10.28
N GLY A 56 1.84 9.40 11.02
CA GLY A 56 2.31 9.74 12.36
C GLY A 56 1.81 8.75 13.40
N GLY A 57 2.35 8.84 14.61
CA GLY A 57 2.02 7.98 15.73
C GLY A 57 3.03 8.16 16.86
N LEU A 58 3.00 7.25 17.82
CA LEU A 58 3.95 7.23 18.93
C LEU A 58 5.35 6.91 18.42
N LYS A 59 6.35 7.65 18.88
CA LYS A 59 7.75 7.33 18.62
C LYS A 59 8.10 6.05 19.38
N THR A 60 8.59 5.04 18.67
CA THR A 60 9.05 3.79 19.28
C THR A 60 10.46 3.44 18.83
N ASP A 61 11.09 2.53 19.55
CA ASP A 61 12.22 1.80 19.00
C ASP A 61 11.78 0.67 18.05
N THR A 62 12.74 -0.14 17.59
CA THR A 62 12.46 -1.25 16.66
C THR A 62 11.71 -2.42 17.27
N TRP A 63 11.49 -2.43 18.59
CA TRP A 63 10.74 -3.45 19.31
C TRP A 63 9.32 -3.00 19.70
N GLY A 64 8.96 -1.75 19.40
CA GLY A 64 7.66 -1.19 19.71
C GLY A 64 7.56 -0.58 21.11
N ARG A 65 8.67 -0.43 21.85
CA ARG A 65 8.67 0.30 23.13
C ARG A 65 8.46 1.77 22.86
N VAL A 66 7.47 2.40 23.48
CA VAL A 66 7.20 3.83 23.32
C VAL A 66 8.32 4.62 23.99
N LEU A 67 8.79 5.69 23.34
CA LEU A 67 9.90 6.51 23.83
C LEU A 67 9.41 7.82 24.43
N THR A 68 10.09 8.29 25.47
CA THR A 68 9.99 9.66 26.00
C THR A 68 10.59 10.67 25.02
N GLU A 69 10.48 11.96 25.36
CA GLU A 69 11.15 13.05 24.64
C GLU A 69 12.68 12.90 24.67
N ASP A 70 13.22 12.37 25.76
CA ASP A 70 14.65 12.06 25.93
C ASP A 70 15.10 10.76 25.23
N ALA A 71 14.21 10.13 24.46
CA ALA A 71 14.42 8.87 23.75
C ALA A 71 14.62 7.62 24.65
N GLU A 72 14.17 7.68 25.89
CA GLU A 72 14.18 6.54 26.82
C GLU A 72 12.87 5.74 26.72
N PRO A 73 12.90 4.40 26.85
CA PRO A 73 11.69 3.59 26.89
C PRO A 73 10.77 3.94 28.07
N LEU A 74 9.49 4.16 27.79
CA LEU A 74 8.43 4.20 28.80
C LEU A 74 8.09 2.76 29.23
N GLU A 75 8.40 2.43 30.48
CA GLU A 75 8.22 1.08 31.01
C GLU A 75 6.74 0.63 30.93
N GLY A 76 6.52 -0.57 30.40
CA GLY A 76 5.19 -1.17 30.25
C GLY A 76 4.35 -0.61 29.10
N LEU A 77 4.84 0.37 28.32
CA LEU A 77 4.08 0.97 27.21
C LEU A 77 4.66 0.61 25.84
N PHE A 78 3.81 -0.04 25.02
CA PHE A 78 4.17 -0.49 23.67
C PHE A 78 3.19 0.03 22.62
N ALA A 79 3.67 0.25 21.40
CA ALA A 79 2.87 0.57 20.23
C ALA A 79 3.30 -0.28 19.03
N CYS A 80 2.33 -0.65 18.20
CA CYS A 80 2.55 -1.40 16.96
C CYS A 80 1.47 -1.05 15.92
N GLY A 81 1.68 -1.48 14.67
CA GLY A 81 0.79 -1.14 13.57
C GLY A 81 0.70 0.36 13.34
N GLU A 82 -0.49 0.85 12.98
CA GLU A 82 -0.71 2.27 12.64
C GLU A 82 -0.65 3.23 13.85
N ALA A 83 -0.54 2.71 15.09
CA ALA A 83 -0.29 3.53 16.27
C ALA A 83 1.18 3.97 16.39
N LEU A 84 2.08 3.28 15.68
CA LEU A 84 3.51 3.58 15.64
C LEU A 84 3.79 4.66 14.58
N GLY A 85 4.55 5.68 14.96
CA GLY A 85 5.00 6.73 14.06
C GLY A 85 6.38 6.50 13.47
N GLY A 86 6.68 7.18 12.37
CA GLY A 86 8.03 7.26 11.80
C GLY A 86 8.41 6.14 10.83
N LEU A 87 7.49 5.21 10.54
CA LEU A 87 7.71 4.17 9.52
C LEU A 87 7.56 4.70 8.09
N PHE A 88 6.63 5.65 7.88
CA PHE A 88 6.33 6.23 6.58
C PHE A 88 6.45 7.75 6.60
N SER A 89 6.93 8.33 5.51
CA SER A 89 6.94 9.78 5.29
C SER A 89 6.80 10.07 3.80
N GLY A 90 5.99 11.08 3.45
CA GLY A 90 5.71 11.49 2.06
C GLY A 90 4.83 10.52 1.27
N ASN A 91 5.10 9.21 1.35
CA ASN A 91 4.31 8.16 0.71
C ASN A 91 4.33 6.85 1.53
N TYR A 92 3.42 5.95 1.17
CA TYR A 92 3.27 4.62 1.76
C TYR A 92 3.34 3.54 0.67
N PRO A 93 4.23 2.54 0.80
CA PRO A 93 4.19 1.35 -0.04
C PRO A 93 2.95 0.53 0.26
N GLY A 94 2.07 0.34 -0.73
CA GLY A 94 0.84 -0.43 -0.60
C GLY A 94 1.07 -1.80 0.05
N GLY A 95 0.28 -2.13 1.07
CA GLY A 95 0.34 -3.40 1.80
C GLY A 95 1.32 -3.43 2.98
N SER A 96 2.21 -2.44 3.12
CA SER A 96 3.23 -2.45 4.18
C SER A 96 2.69 -2.18 5.60
N GLY A 97 1.47 -1.66 5.76
CA GLY A 97 0.83 -1.43 7.07
C GLY A 97 0.44 -2.74 7.75
N LEU A 98 -0.04 -3.73 6.98
CA LEU A 98 -0.26 -5.09 7.49
C LEU A 98 1.06 -5.76 7.91
N ALA A 99 2.12 -5.56 7.12
CA ALA A 99 3.45 -6.04 7.47
C ALA A 99 3.96 -5.37 8.75
N ALA A 100 3.77 -4.06 8.91
CA ALA A 100 4.11 -3.31 10.11
C ALA A 100 3.38 -3.86 11.33
N GLY A 101 2.06 -4.04 11.24
CA GLY A 101 1.26 -4.65 12.30
C GLY A 101 1.77 -6.04 12.71
N ALA A 102 2.03 -6.91 11.73
CA ALA A 102 2.52 -8.27 12.01
C ALA A 102 3.92 -8.30 12.65
N VAL A 103 4.84 -7.47 12.17
CA VAL A 103 6.24 -7.45 12.64
C VAL A 103 6.34 -6.77 14.00
N PHE A 104 5.85 -5.53 14.14
CA PHE A 104 5.94 -4.79 15.40
C PHE A 104 5.03 -5.39 16.46
N GLY A 105 3.86 -5.92 16.10
CA GLY A 105 2.98 -6.62 17.04
C GLY A 105 3.65 -7.87 17.61
N ARG A 106 4.32 -8.68 16.78
CA ARG A 106 5.09 -9.84 17.25
C ARG A 106 6.25 -9.42 18.16
N ARG A 107 6.99 -8.37 17.79
CA ARG A 107 8.14 -7.89 18.58
C ARG A 107 7.70 -7.35 19.93
N ALA A 108 6.70 -6.47 19.96
CA ALA A 108 6.16 -5.92 21.21
C ALA A 108 5.65 -7.06 22.10
N GLY A 109 4.85 -7.98 21.54
CA GLY A 109 4.31 -9.11 22.30
C GLY A 109 5.34 -10.11 22.81
N SER A 110 6.58 -10.15 22.27
CA SER A 110 7.61 -11.06 22.79
C SER A 110 8.44 -10.48 23.93
N ILE A 111 8.26 -9.20 24.26
CA ILE A 111 9.00 -8.50 25.33
C ILE A 111 8.08 -7.72 26.29
N ALA A 112 6.76 -7.84 26.11
CA ALA A 112 5.73 -7.24 26.97
C ALA A 112 5.41 -8.13 28.18
#